data_AF-A0A2N8UKZ3-F1
#
_entry.id   AF-A0A2N8UKZ3-F1
#
_cell.length_a   1.000
_cell.length_b   1.000
_cell.length_c   1.000
_cell.angle_alpha   90.00
_cell.angle_beta   90.00
_cell.angle_gamma   90.00
#
_symmetry.space_group_name_H-M   'P 1'
#
loop_
_entity.id
_entity.type
_entity.pdbx_description
1 polymer ?
#
loop_
_entity_poly.entity_id
_entity_poly.type
_entity_poly.pdbx_seq_one_letter_code
_entity_poly.pdbx_strand_id
1 'polypeptide(L)'
;MNGEHDEDGTQRQVGAGDGVAATGASNSNQISTSFFPPPPQVYKKFTKRNLRYLEVLNSHKLADNEPSWGQLTTAQRIERQNDILRRHASSSRSTAQQQDEDVDMNPIEDDTGATTADELPEFDLKAELEPPNVDWIEKDGGYTVFGQLWPIPDVTPTLEQLGIPVLYPLEGTNRKELLLTLLQTLLQTYREITADLLKPAQPYDVWVPAVPDPNLSPEQQQQQMATNPGFWTQSTEAKDRLKHMQNVVVNMQFLINELRPVQAKETLKLIMQMQLERRQQETRLIRERCASMRSRVQELKSMLAKQKDN
;
A
#
# COMPACT_ATOMS: atom_id res chain seq x y z
N MET A 1 2.82 52.80 -12.22
CA MET A 1 2.46 54.23 -12.08
C MET A 1 1.19 54.45 -12.89
N ASN A 2 0.14 54.91 -12.22
CA ASN A 2 -1.04 55.63 -12.73
C ASN A 2 -1.88 54.91 -13.82
N GLY A 3 -3.22 54.94 -13.80
CA GLY A 3 -4.17 55.61 -12.90
C GLY A 3 -5.38 56.11 -13.68
N GLU A 4 -6.54 56.30 -13.01
CA GLU A 4 -7.78 56.92 -13.55
C GLU A 4 -8.49 56.11 -14.68
N HIS A 5 -9.81 56.13 -14.94
CA HIS A 5 -11.02 56.66 -14.28
C HIS A 5 -12.22 55.81 -14.83
N ASP A 6 -13.38 55.61 -14.19
CA ASP A 6 -13.82 55.95 -12.82
C ASP A 6 -14.56 54.74 -12.15
N GLU A 7 -15.78 54.69 -11.60
CA GLU A 7 -16.94 55.61 -11.40
C GLU A 7 -17.69 55.21 -10.09
N ASP A 8 -18.89 55.77 -9.83
CA ASP A 8 -19.60 55.78 -8.52
C ASP A 8 -20.83 54.83 -8.45
N GLY A 9 -21.38 54.61 -7.25
CA GLY A 9 -22.56 53.75 -7.02
C GLY A 9 -22.98 53.51 -5.56
N THR A 10 -22.78 54.45 -4.64
CA THR A 10 -23.12 54.23 -3.21
C THR A 10 -24.62 54.34 -2.91
N GLN A 11 -25.25 53.29 -2.33
CA GLN A 11 -26.57 53.41 -1.71
C GLN A 11 -26.70 52.60 -0.40
N ARG A 12 -27.33 53.21 0.63
CA ARG A 12 -27.53 52.65 1.98
C ARG A 12 -29.02 52.59 2.34
N GLN A 13 -29.52 51.43 2.79
CA GLN A 13 -30.62 51.30 3.77
C GLN A 13 -30.56 49.86 4.33
N VAL A 14 -30.27 49.58 5.61
CA VAL A 14 -30.98 49.89 6.87
C VAL A 14 -32.29 49.11 7.04
N GLY A 15 -32.30 48.17 7.98
CA GLY A 15 -33.34 48.11 9.01
C GLY A 15 -34.19 46.83 9.12
N ALA A 16 -34.14 46.23 10.32
CA ALA A 16 -35.09 45.24 10.85
C ALA A 16 -35.22 43.89 10.10
N GLY A 17 -35.87 42.94 10.77
CA GLY A 17 -36.20 41.61 10.26
C GLY A 17 -37.30 40.99 11.12
N ASP A 18 -37.74 39.80 10.74
CA ASP A 18 -38.63 38.97 11.58
C ASP A 18 -38.37 37.48 11.32
N GLY A 19 -38.76 36.62 12.27
CA GLY A 19 -38.45 35.20 12.25
C GLY A 19 -39.52 34.33 11.61
N VAL A 20 -39.18 33.60 10.55
CA VAL A 20 -39.97 32.45 10.07
C VAL A 20 -39.08 31.22 10.00
N ALA A 21 -39.39 30.20 10.80
CA ALA A 21 -38.66 28.94 10.79
C ALA A 21 -39.03 28.11 9.55
N ALA A 22 -38.02 27.76 8.74
CA ALA A 22 -38.13 26.81 7.63
C ALA A 22 -37.19 25.62 7.88
N THR A 23 -37.76 24.48 8.26
CA THR A 23 -37.03 23.23 8.51
C THR A 23 -36.62 22.57 7.18
N GLY A 24 -35.33 22.55 6.85
CA GLY A 24 -34.86 21.90 5.62
C GLY A 24 -33.35 21.74 5.46
N ALA A 25 -32.89 20.48 5.41
CA ALA A 25 -31.69 20.01 4.72
C ALA A 25 -30.36 20.80 4.92
N SER A 26 -29.87 20.89 6.15
CA SER A 26 -28.52 21.41 6.40
C SER A 26 -27.40 20.45 5.93
N ASN A 27 -26.43 21.00 5.20
CA ASN A 27 -25.04 20.50 5.04
C ASN A 27 -24.74 19.36 4.05
N SER A 28 -25.44 19.25 2.91
CA SER A 28 -24.97 18.44 1.76
C SER A 28 -24.16 19.23 0.71
N ASN A 29 -24.36 20.55 0.62
CA ASN A 29 -23.97 21.34 -0.57
C ASN A 29 -22.78 22.29 -0.36
N GLN A 30 -21.98 22.14 0.70
CA GLN A 30 -20.70 22.85 0.83
C GLN A 30 -19.59 22.07 0.12
N ILE A 31 -19.50 22.27 -1.20
CA ILE A 31 -18.44 21.73 -2.07
C ILE A 31 -17.43 22.85 -2.37
N SER A 32 -16.19 22.49 -2.71
CA SER A 32 -15.21 23.32 -3.43
C SER A 32 -14.38 24.36 -2.63
N THR A 33 -13.58 23.89 -1.67
CA THR A 33 -12.26 24.51 -1.37
C THR A 33 -11.13 23.49 -1.21
N SER A 34 -11.41 22.26 -0.76
CA SER A 34 -10.42 21.18 -0.62
C SER A 34 -10.33 20.29 -1.87
N PHE A 35 -9.11 20.06 -2.35
CA PHE A 35 -8.81 19.12 -3.44
C PHE A 35 -9.03 17.64 -3.07
N PHE A 36 -9.13 17.33 -1.78
CA PHE A 36 -9.31 15.98 -1.26
C PHE A 36 -10.77 15.74 -0.83
N PRO A 37 -11.32 14.53 -1.03
CA PRO A 37 -12.62 14.17 -0.52
C PRO A 37 -12.63 14.13 1.02
N PRO A 38 -13.75 14.45 1.68
CA PRO A 38 -13.88 14.32 3.13
C PRO A 38 -13.81 12.85 3.56
N PRO A 39 -13.30 12.55 4.78
CA PRO A 39 -13.19 11.18 5.27
C PRO A 39 -14.56 10.50 5.45
N PRO A 40 -14.65 9.15 5.32
CA PRO A 40 -15.91 8.42 5.42
C PRO A 40 -16.62 8.67 6.77
N GLN A 41 -17.92 9.00 6.72
CA GLN A 41 -18.71 9.49 7.87
C GLN A 41 -18.69 8.57 9.11
N VAL A 42 -18.32 7.30 8.94
CA VAL A 42 -18.07 6.32 10.02
C VAL A 42 -17.10 6.87 11.08
N TYR A 43 -16.15 7.76 10.72
CA TYR A 43 -15.22 8.37 11.69
C TYR A 43 -15.93 9.02 12.89
N LYS A 44 -17.14 9.56 12.69
CA LYS A 44 -17.96 10.18 13.76
C LYS A 44 -18.44 9.18 14.81
N LYS A 45 -18.45 7.88 14.49
CA LYS A 45 -18.89 6.79 15.38
C LYS A 45 -17.78 6.32 16.33
N PHE A 46 -16.50 6.63 16.04
CA PHE A 46 -15.34 6.32 16.88
C PHE A 46 -15.19 7.30 18.06
N THR A 47 -16.16 7.28 18.98
CA THR A 47 -16.09 8.06 20.24
C THR A 47 -15.45 7.24 21.36
N LYS A 48 -14.87 7.91 22.37
CA LYS A 48 -14.33 7.25 23.59
C LYS A 48 -15.38 6.34 24.28
N ARG A 49 -16.66 6.73 24.25
CA ARG A 49 -17.79 5.95 24.78
C ARG A 49 -18.01 4.66 23.99
N ASN A 50 -18.07 4.78 22.66
CA ASN A 50 -18.36 3.66 21.76
C ASN A 50 -17.21 2.65 21.72
N LEU A 51 -15.96 3.10 21.87
CA LEU A 51 -14.80 2.22 22.02
C LEU A 51 -14.88 1.35 23.29
N ARG A 52 -15.25 1.94 24.44
CA ARG A 52 -15.49 1.17 25.68
C ARG A 52 -16.64 0.16 25.54
N TYR A 53 -17.69 0.51 24.80
CA TYR A 53 -18.76 -0.45 24.50
C TYR A 53 -18.28 -1.59 23.58
N LEU A 54 -17.40 -1.32 22.60
CA LEU A 54 -16.76 -2.35 21.79
C LEU A 54 -15.84 -3.26 22.62
N GLU A 55 -15.08 -2.72 23.58
CA GLU A 55 -14.27 -3.51 24.52
C GLU A 55 -15.14 -4.49 25.33
N VAL A 56 -16.32 -4.06 25.80
CA VAL A 56 -17.31 -4.92 26.46
C VAL A 56 -17.89 -5.97 25.51
N LEU A 57 -18.27 -5.59 24.28
CA LEU A 57 -18.84 -6.51 23.27
C LEU A 57 -17.83 -7.54 22.74
N ASN A 58 -16.53 -7.25 22.82
CA ASN A 58 -15.46 -8.15 22.39
C ASN A 58 -14.87 -9.00 23.53
N SER A 59 -15.01 -8.56 24.79
CA SER A 59 -14.69 -9.39 25.97
C SER A 59 -15.82 -10.34 26.37
N HIS A 60 -17.08 -10.06 25.99
CA HIS A 60 -18.20 -10.97 26.16
C HIS A 60 -18.06 -12.21 25.25
N LYS A 61 -17.56 -13.32 25.81
CA LYS A 61 -17.52 -14.61 25.12
C LYS A 61 -18.91 -15.03 24.65
N LEU A 62 -19.03 -15.59 23.45
CA LEU A 62 -20.25 -16.25 23.01
C LEU A 62 -20.49 -17.50 23.88
N ALA A 63 -21.76 -17.74 24.22
CA ALA A 63 -22.17 -19.03 24.77
C ALA A 63 -22.45 -20.02 23.63
N ASP A 64 -22.19 -21.32 23.84
CA ASP A 64 -22.22 -22.34 22.79
C ASP A 64 -23.60 -22.53 22.10
N ASN A 65 -24.67 -22.04 22.73
CA ASN A 65 -26.04 -22.07 22.20
C ASN A 65 -26.45 -20.82 21.41
N GLU A 66 -25.59 -19.79 21.30
CA GLU A 66 -25.95 -18.54 20.63
C GLU A 66 -25.41 -18.46 19.18
N PRO A 67 -26.24 -18.10 18.19
CA PRO A 67 -25.82 -17.97 16.79
C PRO A 67 -24.73 -16.90 16.58
N SER A 68 -23.95 -17.03 15.52
CA SER A 68 -22.88 -16.09 15.19
C SER A 68 -23.43 -14.73 14.74
N TRP A 69 -22.71 -13.64 15.04
CA TRP A 69 -23.05 -12.29 14.60
C TRP A 69 -23.26 -12.20 13.07
N GLY A 70 -22.50 -12.99 12.29
CA GLY A 70 -22.65 -13.07 10.83
C GLY A 70 -23.98 -13.65 10.34
N GLN A 71 -24.75 -14.34 11.21
CA GLN A 71 -26.04 -14.97 10.87
C GLN A 71 -27.26 -14.13 11.29
N LEU A 72 -27.06 -13.10 12.12
CA LEU A 72 -28.14 -12.24 12.63
C LEU A 72 -28.39 -11.04 11.73
N THR A 73 -29.67 -10.70 11.55
CA THR A 73 -30.11 -9.45 10.91
C THR A 73 -29.74 -8.24 11.76
N THR A 74 -29.60 -7.05 11.14
CA THR A 74 -29.15 -5.83 11.81
C THR A 74 -29.95 -5.49 13.08
N ALA A 75 -31.28 -5.66 13.04
CA ALA A 75 -32.14 -5.45 14.21
C ALA A 75 -31.81 -6.41 15.37
N GLN A 76 -31.67 -7.72 15.09
CA GLN A 76 -31.32 -8.73 16.09
C GLN A 76 -29.92 -8.52 16.67
N ARG A 77 -28.99 -7.95 15.89
CA ARG A 77 -27.67 -7.55 16.40
C ARG A 77 -27.76 -6.38 17.37
N ILE A 78 -28.52 -5.33 17.03
CA ILE A 78 -28.73 -4.16 17.89
C ILE A 78 -29.44 -4.58 19.19
N GLU A 79 -30.44 -5.46 19.11
CA GLU A 79 -31.11 -6.06 20.27
C GLU A 79 -30.10 -6.79 21.18
N ARG A 80 -29.33 -7.75 20.64
CA ARG A 80 -28.31 -8.50 21.39
C ARG A 80 -27.19 -7.62 21.96
N GLN A 81 -26.74 -6.62 21.20
CA GLN A 81 -25.80 -5.60 21.63
C GLN A 81 -26.34 -4.84 22.85
N ASN A 82 -27.57 -4.34 22.76
CA ASN A 82 -28.21 -3.58 23.82
C ASN A 82 -28.44 -4.44 25.07
N ASP A 83 -28.75 -5.73 24.89
CA ASP A 83 -28.83 -6.70 25.99
C ASP A 83 -27.48 -6.89 26.71
N ILE A 84 -26.39 -7.10 25.98
CA ILE A 84 -25.04 -7.23 26.55
C ILE A 84 -24.64 -5.94 27.28
N LEU A 85 -24.87 -4.77 26.68
CA LEU A 85 -24.56 -3.48 27.27
C LEU A 85 -25.42 -3.18 28.50
N ARG A 86 -26.71 -3.53 28.50
CA ARG A 86 -27.59 -3.41 29.69
C ARG A 86 -27.12 -4.32 30.83
N ARG A 87 -26.80 -5.59 30.55
CA ARG A 87 -26.27 -6.54 31.55
C ARG A 87 -24.96 -6.03 32.17
N HIS A 88 -24.04 -5.51 31.34
CA HIS A 88 -22.81 -4.89 31.82
C HIS A 88 -23.07 -3.63 32.64
N ALA A 89 -23.97 -2.74 32.19
CA ALA A 89 -24.33 -1.51 32.91
C ALA A 89 -24.96 -1.80 34.28
N SER A 90 -25.83 -2.82 34.39
CA SER A 90 -26.36 -3.27 35.69
C SER A 90 -25.25 -3.85 36.59
N SER A 91 -24.32 -4.64 36.02
CA SER A 91 -23.18 -5.20 36.75
C SER A 91 -22.30 -4.08 37.32
N SER A 92 -21.91 -3.09 36.51
CA SER A 92 -21.12 -1.94 36.97
C SER A 92 -21.85 -1.06 37.99
N ARG A 93 -23.18 -0.88 37.86
CA ARG A 93 -23.98 -0.17 38.88
C ARG A 93 -23.96 -0.93 40.22
N SER A 94 -24.09 -2.26 40.21
CA SER A 94 -24.01 -3.08 41.42
C SER A 94 -22.61 -3.12 42.06
N THR A 95 -21.54 -3.10 41.27
CA THR A 95 -20.16 -3.02 41.81
C THR A 95 -19.88 -1.64 42.42
N ALA A 96 -20.34 -0.55 41.79
CA ALA A 96 -20.20 0.80 42.35
C ALA A 96 -20.90 0.92 43.72
N GLN A 97 -22.14 0.43 43.83
CA GLN A 97 -22.90 0.40 45.09
C GLN A 97 -22.32 -0.54 46.17
N GLN A 98 -21.22 -1.27 45.89
CA GLN A 98 -20.46 -2.06 46.86
C GLN A 98 -19.09 -1.47 47.20
N GLN A 99 -18.73 -0.30 46.64
CA GLN A 99 -17.50 0.43 46.95
C GLN A 99 -17.77 1.83 47.56
N ASP A 100 -19.04 2.24 47.63
CA ASP A 100 -19.50 3.59 48.01
C ASP A 100 -19.52 3.86 49.54
N GLU A 101 -18.58 3.27 50.30
CA GLU A 101 -18.41 3.51 51.74
C GLU A 101 -17.07 4.20 52.08
N ASP A 102 -16.18 4.44 51.11
CA ASP A 102 -14.93 5.17 51.33
C ASP A 102 -14.44 5.96 50.09
N VAL A 103 -14.00 7.20 50.31
CA VAL A 103 -13.42 8.19 49.34
C VAL A 103 -14.38 8.81 48.32
N ASP A 104 -14.99 9.94 48.71
CA ASP A 104 -15.58 10.94 47.80
C ASP A 104 -14.48 11.61 46.95
N MET A 105 -14.63 11.56 45.62
CA MET A 105 -13.79 12.22 44.63
C MET A 105 -14.65 12.71 43.46
N ASN A 106 -14.90 14.03 43.43
CA ASN A 106 -15.72 14.69 42.42
C ASN A 106 -15.35 14.28 40.97
N PRO A 107 -16.32 13.86 40.13
CA PRO A 107 -16.08 13.65 38.72
C PRO A 107 -15.79 14.98 38.02
N ILE A 108 -14.79 14.99 37.13
CA ILE A 108 -14.45 16.18 36.34
C ILE A 108 -15.58 16.44 35.32
N GLU A 109 -16.11 17.67 35.34
CA GLU A 109 -17.14 18.14 34.41
C GLU A 109 -16.57 18.39 33.01
N ASP A 110 -16.51 17.33 32.17
CA ASP A 110 -16.34 17.48 30.72
C ASP A 110 -17.66 18.02 30.12
N ASP A 111 -17.78 19.34 29.97
CA ASP A 111 -18.92 20.00 29.32
C ASP A 111 -19.06 19.56 27.85
N THR A 112 -20.06 18.73 27.57
CA THR A 112 -20.82 18.78 26.32
C THR A 112 -22.23 18.19 26.51
N GLY A 113 -23.25 19.06 26.50
CA GLY A 113 -24.64 18.76 26.10
C GLY A 113 -25.31 17.51 26.71
N ALA A 114 -26.13 17.72 27.75
CA ALA A 114 -26.91 16.68 28.44
C ALA A 114 -27.75 15.81 27.47
N THR A 115 -27.21 14.63 27.15
CA THR A 115 -27.89 13.55 26.42
C THR A 115 -28.15 12.41 27.42
N THR A 116 -29.34 11.80 27.42
CA THR A 116 -29.75 10.98 28.57
C THR A 116 -28.93 9.69 28.71
N ALA A 117 -28.65 9.29 29.96
CA ALA A 117 -27.74 8.19 30.28
C ALA A 117 -28.30 6.77 29.97
N ASP A 118 -29.47 6.66 29.35
CA ASP A 118 -30.11 5.41 28.92
C ASP A 118 -30.23 5.28 27.39
N GLU A 119 -29.81 6.29 26.61
CA GLU A 119 -29.76 6.24 25.13
C GLU A 119 -28.59 5.37 24.62
N LEU A 120 -28.86 4.07 24.54
CA LEU A 120 -28.01 3.09 23.87
C LEU A 120 -27.94 3.36 22.36
N PRO A 121 -26.80 3.12 21.69
CA PRO A 121 -26.68 3.37 20.25
C PRO A 121 -27.68 2.57 19.40
N GLU A 122 -28.43 3.28 18.55
CA GLU A 122 -29.38 2.70 17.58
C GLU A 122 -28.72 1.95 16.41
N PHE A 123 -27.39 1.85 16.40
CA PHE A 123 -26.59 1.25 15.33
C PHE A 123 -25.73 0.09 15.83
N ASP A 124 -25.36 -0.80 14.91
CA ASP A 124 -24.47 -1.95 15.15
C ASP A 124 -23.03 -1.45 15.39
N LEU A 125 -22.70 -1.19 16.65
CA LEU A 125 -21.36 -0.78 17.10
C LEU A 125 -20.29 -1.78 16.65
N LYS A 126 -20.66 -3.06 16.56
CA LYS A 126 -19.72 -4.13 16.24
C LYS A 126 -19.37 -4.10 14.75
N ALA A 127 -20.37 -4.15 13.87
CA ALA A 127 -20.14 -4.15 12.42
C ALA A 127 -19.57 -2.83 11.86
N GLU A 128 -19.69 -1.70 12.58
CA GLU A 128 -19.20 -0.40 12.11
C GLU A 128 -17.87 0.05 12.74
N LEU A 129 -17.43 -0.56 13.85
CA LEU A 129 -16.13 -0.26 14.47
C LEU A 129 -15.13 -1.43 14.43
N GLU A 130 -15.54 -2.66 14.10
CA GLU A 130 -14.60 -3.74 13.77
C GLU A 130 -13.93 -3.51 12.39
N PRO A 131 -12.68 -3.97 12.19
CA PRO A 131 -12.04 -3.95 10.88
C PRO A 131 -12.84 -4.74 9.82
N PRO A 132 -12.86 -4.32 8.56
CA PRO A 132 -13.49 -5.07 7.48
C PRO A 132 -12.78 -6.42 7.26
N ASN A 133 -13.53 -7.45 6.83
CA ASN A 133 -12.95 -8.76 6.64
C ASN A 133 -11.95 -8.80 5.46
N VAL A 134 -10.68 -9.08 5.77
CA VAL A 134 -9.59 -9.21 4.80
C VAL A 134 -9.73 -10.46 3.92
N ASP A 135 -10.43 -11.51 4.36
CA ASP A 135 -10.63 -12.74 3.57
C ASP A 135 -11.32 -12.47 2.22
N TRP A 136 -12.10 -11.40 2.13
CA TRP A 136 -12.79 -11.02 0.89
C TRP A 136 -11.78 -10.60 -0.18
N ILE A 137 -10.69 -9.94 0.22
CA ILE A 137 -9.63 -9.48 -0.69
C ILE A 137 -8.84 -10.66 -1.26
N GLU A 138 -8.64 -11.72 -0.47
CA GLU A 138 -8.05 -12.98 -0.96
C GLU A 138 -9.00 -13.75 -1.88
N LYS A 139 -10.32 -13.73 -1.60
CA LYS A 139 -11.36 -14.41 -2.41
C LYS A 139 -11.61 -13.74 -3.76
N ASP A 140 -11.58 -12.41 -3.81
CA ASP A 140 -11.68 -11.63 -5.05
C ASP A 140 -10.36 -11.64 -5.85
N GLY A 141 -9.30 -12.26 -5.31
CA GLY A 141 -8.02 -12.45 -5.99
C GLY A 141 -7.18 -11.19 -6.16
N GLY A 142 -7.50 -10.11 -5.45
CA GLY A 142 -6.82 -8.82 -5.57
C GLY A 142 -7.60 -7.63 -5.02
N TYR A 143 -6.99 -6.45 -5.10
CA TYR A 143 -7.59 -5.17 -4.67
C TYR A 143 -7.28 -4.05 -5.66
N THR A 144 -8.21 -3.12 -5.84
CA THR A 144 -8.03 -1.98 -6.75
C THR A 144 -7.54 -0.73 -6.01
N VAL A 145 -6.46 -0.13 -6.52
CA VAL A 145 -5.83 1.10 -5.98
C VAL A 145 -5.65 2.08 -7.12
N PHE A 146 -6.26 3.26 -7.01
CA PHE A 146 -6.24 4.33 -8.04
C PHE A 146 -6.54 3.83 -9.48
N GLY A 147 -7.42 2.84 -9.62
CA GLY A 147 -7.81 2.25 -10.91
C GLY A 147 -6.91 1.11 -11.42
N GLN A 148 -5.83 0.78 -10.71
CA GLN A 148 -4.99 -0.39 -11.00
C GLN A 148 -5.41 -1.57 -10.12
N LEU A 149 -5.59 -2.76 -10.71
CA LEU A 149 -5.84 -4.01 -9.98
C LEU A 149 -4.51 -4.63 -9.55
N TRP A 150 -4.35 -4.84 -8.24
CA TRP A 150 -3.21 -5.53 -7.63
C TRP A 150 -3.63 -6.96 -7.28
N PRO A 151 -3.13 -7.99 -8.00
CA PRO A 151 -3.53 -9.38 -7.75
C PRO A 151 -2.92 -9.91 -6.44
N ILE A 152 -3.63 -10.87 -5.82
CA ILE A 152 -3.13 -11.68 -4.72
C ILE A 152 -3.21 -13.16 -5.14
N PRO A 153 -2.09 -13.91 -5.15
CA PRO A 153 -0.72 -13.46 -4.86
C PRO A 153 -0.13 -12.54 -5.95
N ASP A 154 0.81 -11.69 -5.56
CA ASP A 154 1.61 -10.87 -6.48
C ASP A 154 2.57 -11.77 -7.28
N VAL A 155 2.14 -12.16 -8.48
CA VAL A 155 2.90 -12.95 -9.44
C VAL A 155 3.25 -12.09 -10.63
N THR A 156 4.54 -11.80 -10.80
CA THR A 156 5.03 -11.14 -12.02
C THR A 156 4.72 -12.01 -13.24
N PRO A 157 4.05 -11.49 -14.29
CA PRO A 157 3.71 -12.28 -15.47
C PRO A 157 4.96 -12.82 -16.17
N THR A 158 4.84 -14.00 -16.77
CA THR A 158 5.96 -14.63 -17.48
C THR A 158 6.27 -13.89 -18.79
N LEU A 159 7.50 -14.02 -19.28
CA LEU A 159 7.91 -13.44 -20.57
C LEU A 159 6.98 -13.90 -21.72
N GLU A 160 6.55 -15.16 -21.70
CA GLU A 160 5.60 -15.73 -22.66
C GLU A 160 4.20 -15.10 -22.55
N GLN A 161 3.68 -14.88 -21.34
CA GLN A 161 2.40 -14.18 -21.10
C GLN A 161 2.43 -12.73 -21.58
N LEU A 162 3.61 -12.09 -21.57
CA LEU A 162 3.84 -10.76 -22.13
C LEU A 162 4.05 -10.75 -23.66
N GLY A 163 4.04 -11.92 -24.32
CA GLY A 163 4.32 -12.06 -25.76
C GLY A 163 5.77 -11.76 -26.14
N ILE A 164 6.70 -11.79 -25.17
CA ILE A 164 8.12 -11.46 -25.36
C ILE A 164 8.92 -12.76 -25.52
N PRO A 165 9.73 -12.91 -26.58
CA PRO A 165 10.54 -14.11 -26.76
C PRO A 165 11.59 -14.21 -25.64
N VAL A 166 11.69 -15.40 -25.04
CA VAL A 166 12.75 -15.73 -24.09
C VAL A 166 14.07 -15.89 -24.86
N LEU A 167 15.10 -15.14 -24.46
CA LEU A 167 16.38 -15.06 -25.20
C LEU A 167 17.50 -15.92 -24.57
N TYR A 168 17.16 -16.82 -23.64
CA TYR A 168 18.09 -17.67 -22.92
C TYR A 168 17.50 -19.06 -22.64
N PRO A 169 18.33 -20.11 -22.50
CA PRO A 169 17.85 -21.42 -22.06
C PRO A 169 17.34 -21.37 -20.62
N LEU A 170 16.16 -21.94 -20.38
CA LEU A 170 15.49 -21.94 -19.08
C LEU A 170 16.16 -22.84 -18.03
N GLU A 171 17.03 -23.77 -18.45
CA GLU A 171 17.63 -24.78 -17.57
C GLU A 171 19.16 -24.71 -17.52
N GLY A 172 19.73 -25.20 -16.42
CA GLY A 172 21.15 -25.56 -16.25
C GLY A 172 22.18 -24.41 -16.16
N THR A 173 21.88 -23.20 -16.62
CA THR A 173 22.89 -22.13 -16.76
C THR A 173 22.92 -21.17 -15.56
N ASN A 174 24.09 -20.67 -15.16
CA ASN A 174 24.19 -19.68 -14.08
C ASN A 174 23.52 -18.36 -14.48
N ARG A 175 22.57 -17.88 -13.67
CA ARG A 175 21.91 -16.56 -13.86
C ARG A 175 22.88 -15.40 -14.09
N LYS A 176 24.05 -15.42 -13.46
CA LYS A 176 25.12 -14.40 -13.64
C LYS A 176 25.71 -14.43 -15.05
N GLU A 177 25.92 -15.62 -15.61
CA GLU A 177 26.45 -15.79 -16.97
C GLU A 177 25.40 -15.36 -18.00
N LEU A 178 24.13 -15.74 -17.82
CA LEU A 178 23.01 -15.26 -18.64
C LEU A 178 22.88 -13.72 -18.61
N LEU A 179 23.03 -13.09 -17.43
CA LEU A 179 22.98 -11.64 -17.31
C LEU A 179 24.14 -10.96 -18.08
N LEU A 180 25.32 -11.58 -18.11
CA LEU A 180 26.48 -11.09 -18.83
C LEU A 180 26.36 -11.30 -20.35
N THR A 181 25.79 -12.41 -20.82
CA THR A 181 25.55 -12.62 -22.26
C THR A 181 24.44 -11.69 -22.78
N LEU A 182 23.36 -11.47 -22.03
CA LEU A 182 22.35 -10.46 -22.39
C LEU A 182 22.92 -9.04 -22.39
N LEU A 183 23.85 -8.70 -21.49
CA LEU A 183 24.56 -7.42 -21.53
C LEU A 183 25.44 -7.29 -22.79
N GLN A 184 26.09 -8.39 -23.22
CA GLN A 184 26.88 -8.41 -24.45
C GLN A 184 26.00 -8.27 -25.71
N THR A 185 24.83 -8.93 -25.79
CA THR A 185 23.90 -8.74 -26.91
C THR A 185 23.30 -7.33 -26.92
N LEU A 186 23.03 -6.74 -25.75
CA LEU A 186 22.59 -5.34 -25.63
C LEU A 186 23.64 -4.36 -26.17
N LEU A 187 24.91 -4.54 -25.82
CA LEU A 187 26.01 -3.68 -26.30
C LEU A 187 26.28 -3.86 -27.81
N GLN A 188 26.21 -5.08 -28.33
CA GLN A 188 26.38 -5.35 -29.76
C GLN A 188 25.22 -4.79 -30.59
N THR A 189 23.96 -4.94 -30.15
CA THR A 189 22.80 -4.38 -30.85
C THR A 189 22.74 -2.85 -30.77
N TYR A 190 23.17 -2.25 -29.66
CA TYR A 190 23.37 -0.79 -29.58
C TYR A 190 24.44 -0.28 -30.56
N ARG A 191 25.57 -1.01 -30.69
CA ARG A 191 26.61 -0.72 -31.68
C ARG A 191 26.08 -0.83 -33.12
N GLU A 192 25.22 -1.80 -33.40
CA GLU A 192 24.60 -1.96 -34.72
C GLU A 192 23.60 -0.83 -35.01
N ILE A 193 22.72 -0.48 -34.07
CA ILE A 193 21.79 0.66 -34.23
C ILE A 193 22.55 1.98 -34.45
N THR A 194 23.64 2.21 -33.71
CA THR A 194 24.46 3.42 -33.90
C THR A 194 25.23 3.42 -35.22
N ALA A 195 25.61 2.24 -35.76
CA ALA A 195 26.13 2.13 -37.11
C ALA A 195 25.05 2.40 -38.18
N ASP A 196 23.80 1.98 -37.96
CA ASP A 196 22.67 2.28 -38.86
C ASP A 196 22.34 3.78 -38.90
N LEU A 197 22.30 4.43 -37.73
CA LEU A 197 22.04 5.87 -37.61
C LEU A 197 23.16 6.75 -38.21
N LEU A 198 24.33 6.17 -38.49
CA LEU A 198 25.44 6.81 -39.20
C LEU A 198 25.43 6.52 -40.72
N LYS A 199 24.54 5.65 -41.22
CA LYS A 199 24.26 5.53 -42.67
C LYS A 199 23.55 6.81 -43.13
N PRO A 200 23.82 7.33 -44.35
CA PRO A 200 23.07 8.46 -44.89
C PRO A 200 21.61 8.08 -45.09
N ALA A 201 20.68 8.85 -44.52
CA ALA A 201 19.25 8.55 -44.53
C ALA A 201 18.69 8.43 -45.96
N GLN A 202 18.43 7.19 -46.40
CA GLN A 202 17.73 6.92 -47.65
C GLN A 202 16.22 6.88 -47.40
N PRO A 203 15.38 7.33 -48.35
CA PRO A 203 13.94 7.17 -48.26
C PRO A 203 13.48 5.72 -48.50
N TYR A 204 14.33 4.89 -49.11
CA TYR A 204 14.16 3.45 -49.32
C TYR A 204 15.54 2.77 -49.36
N ASP A 205 15.67 1.57 -48.79
CA ASP A 205 16.94 0.83 -48.68
C ASP A 205 16.90 -0.57 -49.30
N VAL A 206 15.73 -1.21 -49.30
CA VAL A 206 15.58 -2.65 -49.58
C VAL A 206 14.75 -2.84 -50.85
N TRP A 207 15.29 -3.58 -51.82
CA TRP A 207 14.53 -4.05 -52.97
C TRP A 207 13.79 -5.34 -52.59
N VAL A 208 12.47 -5.33 -52.67
CA VAL A 208 11.60 -6.50 -52.45
C VAL A 208 11.12 -6.98 -53.82
N PRO A 209 11.57 -8.16 -54.30
CA PRO A 209 11.04 -8.77 -55.52
C PRO A 209 9.52 -9.00 -55.41
N ALA A 210 8.79 -8.84 -56.52
CA ALA A 210 7.38 -9.17 -56.53
C ALA A 210 7.19 -10.69 -56.44
N VAL A 211 6.38 -11.14 -55.48
CA VAL A 211 5.98 -12.56 -55.38
C VAL A 211 4.87 -12.81 -56.42
N PRO A 212 5.01 -13.77 -57.34
CA PRO A 212 3.96 -14.09 -58.30
C PRO A 212 2.73 -14.69 -57.61
N ASP A 213 1.53 -14.36 -58.08
CA ASP A 213 0.31 -14.94 -57.50
C ASP A 213 0.24 -16.45 -57.76
N PRO A 214 0.10 -17.30 -56.71
CA PRO A 214 0.15 -18.76 -56.86
C PRO A 214 -1.06 -19.37 -57.60
N ASN A 215 -2.06 -18.55 -57.93
CA ASN A 215 -3.26 -18.96 -58.67
C ASN A 215 -3.20 -18.65 -60.18
N LEU A 216 -2.13 -18.02 -60.67
CA LEU A 216 -1.94 -17.70 -62.10
C LEU A 216 -1.22 -18.81 -62.86
N SER A 217 -1.37 -18.85 -64.19
CA SER A 217 -0.61 -19.78 -65.03
C SER A 217 0.90 -19.42 -65.06
N PRO A 218 1.81 -20.36 -65.36
CA PRO A 218 3.25 -20.08 -65.42
C PRO A 218 3.60 -18.94 -66.39
N GLU A 219 2.90 -18.85 -67.53
CA GLU A 219 3.09 -17.77 -68.52
C GLU A 219 2.59 -16.42 -67.98
N GLN A 220 1.48 -16.41 -67.24
CA GLN A 220 0.95 -15.22 -66.58
C GLN A 220 1.85 -14.75 -65.42
N GLN A 221 2.42 -15.67 -64.64
CA GLN A 221 3.42 -15.35 -63.62
C GLN A 221 4.70 -14.76 -64.24
N GLN A 222 5.16 -15.32 -65.37
CA GLN A 222 6.29 -14.79 -66.15
C GLN A 222 6.02 -13.36 -66.63
N GLN A 223 4.80 -13.08 -67.12
CA GLN A 223 4.39 -11.73 -67.53
C GLN A 223 4.22 -10.77 -66.33
N GLN A 224 3.66 -11.24 -65.21
CA GLN A 224 3.50 -10.45 -63.98
C GLN A 224 4.87 -9.96 -63.48
N MET A 225 5.86 -10.85 -63.37
CA MET A 225 7.24 -10.51 -63.02
C MET A 225 7.92 -9.57 -64.03
N ALA A 226 7.60 -9.69 -65.33
CA ALA A 226 8.14 -8.81 -66.36
C ALA A 226 7.54 -7.38 -66.31
N THR A 227 6.26 -7.25 -65.94
CA THR A 227 5.58 -5.95 -65.81
C THR A 227 5.86 -5.24 -64.48
N ASN A 228 6.05 -5.99 -63.39
CA ASN A 228 6.26 -5.43 -62.05
C ASN A 228 7.29 -6.27 -61.28
N PRO A 229 8.61 -6.06 -61.50
CA PRO A 229 9.66 -6.94 -60.98
C PRO A 229 9.88 -6.84 -59.46
N GLY A 230 9.35 -5.81 -58.80
CA GLY A 230 9.51 -5.57 -57.36
C GLY A 230 9.26 -4.11 -57.00
N PHE A 231 9.47 -3.79 -55.72
CA PHE A 231 9.33 -2.43 -55.20
C PHE A 231 10.38 -2.14 -54.13
N TRP A 232 10.71 -0.86 -53.98
CA TRP A 232 11.63 -0.37 -52.95
C TRP A 232 10.88 -0.10 -51.64
N THR A 233 11.44 -0.55 -50.53
CA THR A 233 10.91 -0.35 -49.17
C THR A 233 11.93 0.30 -48.24
N GLN A 234 11.43 0.96 -47.20
CA GLN A 234 12.26 1.42 -46.08
C GLN A 234 12.77 0.22 -45.29
N SER A 235 14.02 0.28 -44.84
CA SER A 235 14.57 -0.75 -43.96
C SER A 235 13.79 -0.82 -42.64
N THR A 236 13.31 -2.02 -42.29
CA THR A 236 12.80 -2.30 -40.94
C THR A 236 13.94 -2.63 -39.97
N GLU A 237 15.17 -2.88 -40.46
CA GLU A 237 16.37 -3.30 -39.71
C GLU A 237 16.57 -2.51 -38.40
N ALA A 238 16.53 -1.17 -38.45
CA ALA A 238 16.68 -0.33 -37.25
C ALA A 238 15.52 -0.48 -36.24
N LYS A 239 14.28 -0.72 -36.71
CA LYS A 239 13.09 -0.97 -35.88
C LYS A 239 13.13 -2.38 -35.28
N ASP A 240 13.59 -3.37 -36.05
CA ASP A 240 13.76 -4.75 -35.59
C ASP A 240 14.89 -4.85 -34.56
N ARG A 241 16.01 -4.15 -34.76
CA ARG A 241 17.08 -4.00 -33.77
C ARG A 241 16.60 -3.29 -32.50
N LEU A 242 15.78 -2.23 -32.61
CA LEU A 242 15.18 -1.58 -31.45
C LEU A 242 14.20 -2.51 -30.69
N LYS A 243 13.39 -3.30 -31.40
CA LYS A 243 12.52 -4.32 -30.81
C LYS A 243 13.33 -5.43 -30.13
N HIS A 244 14.44 -5.86 -30.72
CA HIS A 244 15.35 -6.81 -30.10
C HIS A 244 15.99 -6.22 -28.83
N MET A 245 16.44 -4.96 -28.87
CA MET A 245 16.97 -4.24 -27.72
C MET A 245 15.95 -4.18 -26.57
N GLN A 246 14.69 -3.86 -26.86
CA GLN A 246 13.60 -3.89 -25.90
C GLN A 246 13.42 -5.30 -25.29
N ASN A 247 13.40 -6.35 -26.12
CA ASN A 247 13.28 -7.73 -25.64
C ASN A 247 14.45 -8.13 -24.74
N VAL A 248 15.70 -7.77 -25.08
CA VAL A 248 16.89 -8.02 -24.25
C VAL A 248 16.77 -7.33 -22.89
N VAL A 249 16.34 -6.06 -22.85
CA VAL A 249 16.15 -5.32 -21.60
C VAL A 249 15.06 -5.94 -20.72
N VAL A 250 13.94 -6.40 -21.27
CA VAL A 250 12.89 -7.05 -20.47
C VAL A 250 13.31 -8.45 -20.00
N ASN A 251 14.01 -9.24 -20.83
CA ASN A 251 14.63 -10.51 -20.42
C ASN A 251 15.63 -10.29 -19.26
N MET A 252 16.46 -9.25 -19.36
CA MET A 252 17.41 -8.85 -18.31
C MET A 252 16.69 -8.44 -17.01
N GLN A 253 15.62 -7.64 -17.11
CA GLN A 253 14.83 -7.22 -15.96
C GLN A 253 14.14 -8.41 -15.27
N PHE A 254 13.69 -9.41 -16.03
CA PHE A 254 13.10 -10.64 -15.49
C PHE A 254 14.13 -11.43 -14.64
N LEU A 255 15.34 -11.66 -15.18
CA LEU A 255 16.42 -12.31 -14.42
C LEU A 255 16.85 -11.52 -13.17
N ILE A 256 16.82 -10.19 -13.22
CA ILE A 256 17.05 -9.33 -12.05
C ILE A 256 15.92 -9.50 -11.02
N ASN A 257 14.66 -9.58 -11.47
CA ASN A 257 13.51 -9.77 -10.60
C ASN A 257 13.60 -11.09 -9.82
N GLU A 258 14.02 -12.18 -10.46
CA GLU A 258 14.26 -13.49 -9.81
C GLU A 258 15.36 -13.46 -8.73
N LEU A 259 16.33 -12.55 -8.85
CA LEU A 259 17.44 -12.45 -7.89
C LEU A 259 17.04 -11.66 -6.62
N ARG A 260 15.95 -10.89 -6.64
CA ARG A 260 15.51 -10.06 -5.49
C ARG A 260 15.27 -10.86 -4.20
N PRO A 261 14.62 -12.04 -4.20
CA PRO A 261 14.46 -12.86 -2.98
C PRO A 261 15.77 -13.41 -2.43
N VAL A 262 16.80 -13.63 -3.27
CA VAL A 262 18.13 -14.06 -2.84
C VAL A 262 18.90 -12.89 -2.23
N GLN A 263 18.85 -11.72 -2.90
CA GLN A 263 19.42 -10.47 -2.37
C GLN A 263 18.82 -10.11 -1.01
N ALA A 264 17.50 -10.23 -0.84
CA ALA A 264 16.83 -9.95 0.43
C ALA A 264 17.31 -10.87 1.57
N LYS A 265 17.52 -12.17 1.30
CA LYS A 265 18.03 -13.14 2.28
C LYS A 265 19.46 -12.83 2.71
N GLU A 266 20.36 -12.54 1.77
CA GLU A 266 21.74 -12.17 2.09
C GLU A 266 21.83 -10.79 2.77
N THR A 267 20.95 -9.84 2.42
CA THR A 267 20.82 -8.54 3.12
C THR A 267 20.37 -8.73 4.57
N LEU A 268 19.35 -9.56 4.82
CA LEU A 268 18.88 -9.89 6.17
C LEU A 268 19.97 -10.56 7.02
N LYS A 269 20.69 -11.51 6.42
CA LYS A 269 21.83 -12.22 7.04
C LYS A 269 22.96 -11.26 7.43
N LEU A 270 23.31 -10.30 6.58
CA LEU A 270 24.27 -9.24 6.89
C LEU A 270 23.78 -8.36 8.07
N ILE A 271 22.52 -7.95 8.06
CA ILE A 271 21.92 -7.17 9.16
C ILE A 271 21.96 -7.96 10.48
N MET A 272 21.64 -9.26 10.46
CA MET A 272 21.73 -10.14 11.63
C MET A 272 23.17 -10.31 12.14
N GLN A 273 24.16 -10.42 11.24
CA GLN A 273 25.57 -10.46 11.61
C GLN A 273 26.01 -9.16 12.30
N MET A 274 25.66 -8.00 11.73
CA MET A 274 25.95 -6.68 12.34
C MET A 274 25.28 -6.53 13.72
N GLN A 275 24.04 -7.00 13.90
CA GLN A 275 23.35 -7.00 15.19
C GLN A 275 24.05 -7.91 16.23
N LEU A 276 24.53 -9.08 15.81
CA LEU A 276 25.26 -10.02 16.67
C LEU A 276 26.61 -9.43 17.09
N GLU A 277 27.37 -8.86 16.16
CA GLU A 277 28.66 -8.20 16.45
C GLU A 277 28.49 -7.03 17.40
N ARG A 278 27.50 -6.16 17.15
CA ARG A 278 27.16 -5.05 18.04
C ARG A 278 26.84 -5.53 19.46
N ARG A 279 25.96 -6.54 19.60
CA ARG A 279 25.61 -7.11 20.92
C ARG A 279 26.82 -7.75 21.61
N GLN A 280 27.73 -8.37 20.85
CA GLN A 280 28.99 -8.87 21.42
C GLN A 280 29.89 -7.73 21.92
N GLN A 281 30.03 -6.63 21.18
CA GLN A 281 30.82 -5.46 21.59
C GLN A 281 30.22 -4.81 22.85
N GLU A 282 28.91 -4.56 22.86
CA GLU A 282 28.17 -4.06 24.03
C GLU A 282 28.37 -4.98 25.26
N THR A 283 28.29 -6.30 25.07
CA THR A 283 28.50 -7.28 26.15
C THR A 283 29.95 -7.32 26.65
N ARG A 284 30.96 -7.15 25.78
CA ARG A 284 32.38 -7.06 26.17
C ARG A 284 32.62 -5.82 27.02
N LEU A 285 32.15 -4.65 26.56
CA LEU A 285 32.24 -3.38 27.28
C LEU A 285 31.57 -3.46 28.67
N ILE A 286 30.38 -4.06 28.77
CA ILE A 286 29.70 -4.27 30.06
C ILE A 286 30.53 -5.17 30.97
N ARG A 287 31.08 -6.29 30.47
CA ARG A 287 31.92 -7.20 31.25
C ARG A 287 33.19 -6.52 31.78
N GLU A 288 33.85 -5.70 30.96
CA GLU A 288 35.02 -4.90 31.33
C GLU A 288 34.68 -3.87 32.41
N ARG A 289 33.58 -3.11 32.25
CA ARG A 289 33.12 -2.14 33.25
C ARG A 289 32.74 -2.82 34.57
N CYS A 290 32.05 -3.96 34.53
CA CYS A 290 31.74 -4.74 35.73
C CYS A 290 33.00 -5.34 36.39
N ALA A 291 34.03 -5.71 35.64
CA ALA A 291 35.30 -6.19 36.20
C ALA A 291 36.06 -5.05 36.89
N SER A 292 36.16 -3.88 36.25
CA SER A 292 36.73 -2.67 36.84
C SER A 292 36.01 -2.25 38.13
N MET A 293 34.67 -2.22 38.10
CA MET A 293 33.86 -1.86 39.28
C MET A 293 34.00 -2.88 40.42
N ARG A 294 34.03 -4.19 40.14
CA ARG A 294 34.32 -5.22 41.15
C ARG A 294 35.70 -5.04 41.79
N SER A 295 36.72 -4.73 40.98
CA SER A 295 38.07 -4.44 41.49
C SER A 295 38.06 -3.25 42.44
N ARG A 296 37.42 -2.14 42.06
CA ARG A 296 37.33 -0.92 42.88
C ARG A 296 36.52 -1.13 44.18
N VAL A 297 35.46 -1.94 44.16
CA VAL A 297 34.72 -2.32 45.37
C VAL A 297 35.57 -3.20 46.30
N GLN A 298 36.35 -4.13 45.76
CA GLN A 298 37.24 -4.97 46.56
C GLN A 298 38.41 -4.16 47.17
N GLU A 299 38.94 -3.19 46.44
CA GLU A 299 39.93 -2.23 46.93
C GLU A 299 39.37 -1.43 48.12
N LEU A 300 38.20 -0.80 47.96
CA LEU A 300 37.53 -0.05 49.04
C LEU A 300 37.20 -0.94 50.25
N LYS A 301 36.74 -2.19 50.02
CA LYS A 301 36.52 -3.16 51.10
C LYS A 301 37.81 -3.48 51.86
N SER A 302 38.95 -3.58 51.18
CA SER A 302 40.26 -3.80 51.81
C SER A 302 40.77 -2.59 52.60
N MET A 303 40.44 -1.37 52.17
CA MET A 303 40.73 -0.14 52.91
C MET A 303 39.88 -0.06 54.19
N LEU A 304 38.58 -0.33 54.09
CA LEU A 304 37.66 -0.30 55.22
C LEU A 304 37.99 -1.38 56.27
N ALA A 305 38.40 -2.58 55.84
CA ALA A 305 38.90 -3.61 56.76
C ALA A 305 40.10 -3.12 57.58
N LYS A 306 41.14 -2.59 56.91
CA LYS A 306 42.32 -2.00 57.58
C LYS A 306 42.01 -0.83 58.51
N GLN A 307 40.90 -0.12 58.26
CA GLN A 307 40.44 0.98 59.13
C GLN A 307 39.67 0.48 60.37
N LYS A 308 39.23 -0.78 60.39
CA LYS A 308 38.53 -1.41 61.52
C LYS A 308 39.49 -2.17 62.46
N ASP A 309 40.64 -2.59 61.95
CA ASP A 309 41.68 -3.32 62.69
C ASP A 309 42.68 -2.38 63.41
N ASN A 310 42.36 -1.07 63.47
CA ASN A 310 43.14 0.03 64.05
C ASN A 310 42.28 0.80 65.08
#